data_AF-A0A9D1WI44-F1
#
_entry.id   AF-A0A9D1WI44-F1
#
_cell.length_a   1.000
_cell.length_b   1.000
_cell.length_c   1.000
_cell.angle_alpha   90.00
_cell.angle_beta   90.00
_cell.angle_gamma   90.00
#
_symmetry.space_group_name_H-M   'P 1'
#
loop_
_entity.id
_entity.type
_entity.pdbx_description
1 polymer ?
#
loop_
_entity_poly.entity_id
_entity_poly.type
_entity_poly.pdbx_seq_one_letter_code
_entity_poly.pdbx_strand_id
1 'polypeptide(L)'
;MKQYLYTAETVQKNFLASYADAWIRGGRLFLVNTLTDRQMILSGERGQLEALLLALHQGVSDEELQVLLEAIGAQKDLEALFREGLVE
;
A
#
# COMPACT_ATOMS: atom_id res chain seq x y z
N MET A 1 -10.15 -9.05 12.32
CA MET A 1 -10.34 -9.44 10.90
C MET A 1 -11.16 -8.35 10.23
N LYS A 2 -10.55 -7.56 9.34
CA LYS A 2 -11.32 -6.71 8.42
C LYS A 2 -11.83 -7.63 7.32
N GLN A 3 -13.14 -7.61 7.06
CA GLN A 3 -13.75 -8.43 6.02
C GLN A 3 -14.02 -7.52 4.82
N TYR A 4 -13.22 -7.65 3.77
CA TYR A 4 -13.43 -6.92 2.53
C TYR A 4 -14.58 -7.58 1.76
N LEU A 5 -15.65 -6.83 1.49
CA LEU A 5 -16.78 -7.28 0.67
C LEU A 5 -16.42 -7.08 -0.80
N TYR A 6 -16.04 -8.16 -1.47
CA TYR A 6 -15.74 -8.14 -2.90
C TYR A 6 -17.02 -7.95 -3.74
N THR A 7 -17.13 -6.78 -4.35
CA THR A 7 -18.09 -6.39 -5.39
C THR A 7 -17.34 -6.23 -6.71
N ALA A 8 -18.05 -6.21 -7.85
CA ALA A 8 -17.42 -6.01 -9.16
C ALA A 8 -16.53 -4.74 -9.22
N GLU A 9 -16.87 -3.70 -8.46
CA GLU A 9 -16.10 -2.45 -8.35
C GLU A 9 -14.85 -2.54 -7.46
N THR A 10 -14.81 -3.47 -6.51
CA THR A 10 -13.65 -3.65 -5.60
C THR A 10 -12.67 -4.71 -6.08
N VAL A 11 -13.06 -5.57 -7.02
CA VAL A 11 -12.14 -6.49 -7.72
C VAL A 11 -11.06 -5.73 -8.52
N GLN A 12 -11.32 -4.47 -8.88
CA GLN A 12 -10.39 -3.64 -9.65
C GLN A 12 -9.54 -2.69 -8.78
N LYS A 13 -9.60 -2.83 -7.45
CA LYS A 13 -8.90 -1.93 -6.54
C LYS A 13 -7.88 -2.70 -5.71
N ASN A 14 -6.76 -2.04 -5.47
CA ASN A 14 -5.68 -2.49 -4.61
C ASN A 14 -5.90 -2.01 -3.18
N PHE A 15 -5.56 -2.86 -2.21
CA PHE A 15 -5.64 -2.59 -0.78
C PHE A 15 -4.34 -3.00 -0.10
N LEU A 16 -4.18 -2.62 1.17
CA LEU A 16 -3.25 -3.37 2.03
C LEU A 16 -3.68 -4.84 2.04
N ALA A 17 -2.70 -5.73 1.83
CA ALA A 17 -2.98 -7.16 1.87
C ALA A 17 -3.58 -7.57 3.22
N SER A 18 -4.40 -8.62 3.23
CA SER A 18 -5.14 -9.06 4.43
C SER A 18 -4.26 -9.34 5.65
N TYR A 19 -2.98 -9.69 5.43
CA TYR A 19 -1.97 -9.92 6.47
C TYR A 19 -0.91 -8.82 6.55
N ALA A 20 -1.09 -7.73 5.80
CA ALA A 20 -0.23 -6.57 5.85
C ALA A 20 -0.69 -5.58 6.93
N ASP A 21 0.29 -5.00 7.63
CA ASP A 21 0.11 -3.87 8.52
C ASP A 21 1.01 -2.72 8.07
N ALA A 22 0.59 -1.48 8.38
CA ALA A 22 1.22 -0.29 7.88
C ALA A 22 1.13 0.87 8.87
N TRP A 23 2.25 1.56 9.10
CA TRP A 23 2.29 2.75 9.95
C TRP A 23 3.32 3.76 9.48
N ILE A 24 3.10 5.02 9.83
CA ILE A 24 4.02 6.12 9.51
C ILE A 24 4.77 6.54 10.77
N ARG A 25 6.11 6.59 10.68
CA ARG A 25 6.97 7.10 11.76
C ARG A 25 8.20 7.79 11.18
N GLY A 26 8.47 9.01 11.64
CA GLY A 26 9.68 9.75 11.26
C GLY A 26 9.82 10.01 9.75
N GLY A 27 8.73 10.33 9.05
CA GLY A 27 8.75 10.59 7.60
C GLY A 27 8.95 9.33 6.75
N ARG A 28 8.62 8.16 7.29
CA ARG A 28 8.69 6.87 6.60
C ARG A 28 7.40 6.11 6.80
N LEU A 29 6.94 5.45 5.75
CA LEU A 29 5.87 4.47 5.78
C LEU A 29 6.50 3.08 5.90
N PHE A 30 6.14 2.36 6.94
CA PHE A 30 6.53 0.98 7.17
C PHE A 30 5.38 0.09 6.74
N LEU A 31 5.69 -0.94 5.95
CA LEU A 31 4.77 -1.96 5.49
C LEU A 31 5.35 -3.32 5.91
N VAL A 32 4.55 -4.16 6.54
CA VAL A 32 4.94 -5.50 6.95
C VAL A 32 3.85 -6.50 6.61
N ASN A 33 4.20 -7.59 5.96
CA ASN A 33 3.34 -8.76 5.87
C ASN A 33 3.66 -9.68 7.05
N THR A 34 2.69 -9.81 7.96
CA THR A 34 2.81 -10.60 9.19
C THR A 34 2.81 -12.11 8.98
N LEU A 35 2.38 -12.59 7.80
CA LEU A 35 2.39 -14.00 7.45
C LEU A 35 3.74 -14.45 6.86
N THR A 36 4.41 -13.57 6.11
CA THR A 36 5.64 -13.88 5.37
C THR A 36 6.89 -13.21 5.93
N ASP A 37 6.75 -12.43 7.00
CA ASP A 37 7.79 -11.57 7.60
C ASP A 37 8.46 -10.60 6.60
N ARG A 38 7.82 -10.35 5.45
CA ARG A 38 8.31 -9.40 4.45
C ARG A 38 8.03 -7.98 4.87
N GLN A 39 9.00 -7.10 4.63
CA GLN A 39 8.96 -5.72 5.07
C GLN A 39 9.44 -4.79 3.97
N MET A 40 8.81 -3.63 3.88
CA MET A 40 9.22 -2.54 3.00
C MET A 40 9.11 -1.21 3.73
N ILE A 41 10.04 -0.30 3.42
CA ILE A 41 10.06 1.04 3.98
C ILE A 41 10.05 2.02 2.82
N LEU A 42 9.01 2.84 2.74
CA LEU A 42 8.91 3.92 1.77
C LEU A 42 9.22 5.24 2.46
N SER A 43 9.98 6.11 1.79
CA SER A 43 10.35 7.44 2.29
C SER A 43 9.73 8.50 1.39
N GLY A 44 9.30 9.62 1.97
CA GLY A 44 8.64 10.69 1.24
C GLY A 44 8.17 11.78 2.17
N GLU A 45 7.53 12.81 1.62
CA GLU A 45 6.90 13.82 2.46
C GLU A 45 5.74 13.21 3.25
N ARG A 46 5.57 13.66 4.50
CA ARG A 46 4.58 13.08 5.41
C ARG A 46 3.16 13.07 4.82
N GLY A 47 2.73 14.16 4.20
CA GLY A 47 1.39 14.26 3.61
C GLY A 47 1.18 13.28 2.44
N GLN A 48 2.22 13.04 1.63
CA GLN A 48 2.17 12.08 0.53
C GLN A 48 2.11 10.63 1.04
N LEU A 49 2.88 10.32 2.07
CA LEU A 49 2.83 9.00 2.73
C LEU A 49 1.47 8.75 3.39
N GLU A 50 0.89 9.77 4.03
CA GLU A 50 -0.46 9.71 4.60
C GLU A 50 -1.54 9.50 3.52
N ALA A 51 -1.42 10.19 2.38
CA ALA A 51 -2.31 10.00 1.23
C ALA A 51 -2.23 8.58 0.66
N LEU A 52 -1.01 8.05 0.47
CA LEU A 52 -0.80 6.67 0.01
C LEU A 52 -1.42 5.66 0.98
N LEU A 53 -1.15 5.81 2.28
CA LEU A 53 -1.69 4.91 3.30
C LEU A 53 -3.22 4.96 3.35
N LEU A 54 -3.81 6.15 3.23
CA LEU A 54 -5.27 6.32 3.20
C LEU A 54 -5.88 5.66 1.95
N ALA A 55 -5.28 5.84 0.78
CA ALA A 55 -5.74 5.25 -0.48
C ALA A 55 -5.75 3.71 -0.40
N LEU A 56 -4.68 3.11 0.11
CA LEU A 56 -4.59 1.65 0.32
C LEU A 56 -5.61 1.12 1.35
N HIS A 57 -6.06 1.95 2.28
CA HIS A 57 -7.14 1.59 3.21
C HIS A 57 -8.54 1.65 2.58
N GLN A 58 -8.74 2.53 1.60
CA GLN A 58 -10.01 2.77 0.93
C GLN A 58 -10.19 1.99 -0.37
N GLY A 59 -9.10 1.46 -0.92
CA GLY A 59 -9.05 0.82 -2.23
C GLY A 59 -8.66 1.84 -3.30
N VAL A 60 -7.60 1.53 -4.05
CA VAL A 60 -6.99 2.42 -5.04
C VAL A 60 -6.77 1.71 -6.37
N SER A 61 -7.01 2.35 -7.51
CA SER A 61 -6.73 1.72 -8.82
C SER A 61 -5.22 1.55 -9.05
N ASP A 62 -4.83 0.74 -10.03
CA ASP A 62 -3.42 0.59 -10.42
C ASP A 62 -2.80 1.93 -10.85
N GLU A 63 -3.52 2.71 -11.65
CA GLU A 63 -3.07 4.00 -12.14
C GLU A 63 -2.91 5.02 -11.00
N GLU A 64 -3.89 5.08 -10.09
CA GLU A 64 -3.83 5.96 -8.93
C GLU A 64 -2.69 5.56 -7.97
N LEU A 65 -2.50 4.26 -7.75
CA LEU A 65 -1.40 3.74 -6.93
C LEU A 65 -0.04 4.10 -7.53
N GLN A 66 0.11 3.96 -8.85
CA GLN A 66 1.33 4.34 -9.55
C GLN A 66 1.65 5.84 -9.39
N VAL A 67 0.64 6.71 -9.51
CA VAL A 67 0.80 8.17 -9.30
C VAL A 67 1.21 8.48 -7.87
N LEU A 68 0.60 7.84 -6.87
CA LEU A 68 0.94 8.03 -5.45
C LEU A 68 2.37 7.57 -5.14
N LEU A 69 2.81 6.46 -5.73
CA LEU A 69 4.19 5.98 -5.60
C LEU A 69 5.19 6.87 -6.32
N GLU A 70 4.84 7.41 -7.49
CA GLU A 70 5.68 8.38 -8.21
C GLU A 70 5.87 9.66 -7.39
N ALA A 71 4.82 10.15 -6.73
CA ALA A 71 4.87 11.35 -5.89
C ALA A 71 5.89 11.26 -4.75
N ILE A 72 6.18 10.04 -4.26
CA ILE A 72 7.20 9.77 -3.23
C ILE A 72 8.50 9.18 -3.81
N GLY A 73 8.65 9.10 -5.13
CA GLY A 73 9.83 8.54 -5.80
C GLY A 73 9.99 7.03 -5.67
N ALA A 74 8.91 6.30 -5.38
CA ALA A 74 8.86 4.85 -5.16
C ALA A 74 8.14 4.07 -6.28
N GLN A 75 7.97 4.65 -7.48
CA GLN A 75 7.30 4.00 -8.61
C GLN A 75 7.87 2.61 -8.92
N LYS A 76 9.20 2.46 -8.85
CA LYS A 76 9.92 1.21 -9.08
C LYS A 76 9.58 0.10 -8.07
N ASP A 77 8.99 0.45 -6.93
CA ASP A 77 8.69 -0.47 -5.85
C ASP A 77 7.29 -1.10 -5.99
N LEU A 78 6.50 -0.69 -7.00
CA LEU A 78 5.15 -1.21 -7.25
C LEU A 78 5.11 -2.74 -7.38
N GLU A 79 5.95 -3.31 -8.24
CA GLU A 79 6.02 -4.77 -8.42
C GLU A 79 6.45 -5.49 -7.14
N ALA A 80 7.32 -4.87 -6.35
CA ALA A 80 7.78 -5.43 -5.09
C ALA A 80 6.66 -5.42 -4.04
N LEU A 81 5.80 -4.40 -4.00
CA LEU A 81 4.64 -4.37 -3.11
C LEU A 81 3.71 -5.56 -3.33
N PHE A 82 3.43 -5.91 -4.59
CA PHE A 82 2.63 -7.08 -4.94
C PHE A 82 3.35 -8.39 -4.68
N ARG A 83 4.59 -8.52 -5.14
CA ARG A 83 5.37 -9.77 -5.01
C ARG A 83 5.57 -10.16 -3.54
N GLU A 84 5.79 -9.19 -2.67
CA GLU A 84 5.98 -9.43 -1.23
C GLU A 84 4.66 -9.54 -0.46
N GLY A 85 3.51 -9.43 -1.15
CA GLY A 85 2.17 -9.51 -0.56
C GLY A 85 1.88 -8.41 0.45
N LEU A 86 2.38 -7.19 0.19
CA LEU A 86 2.09 -6.00 1.01
C LEU A 86 0.83 -5.29 0.52
N VAL A 87 0.54 -5.41 -0.77
CA VAL A 87 -0.64 -4.88 -1.45
C VAL A 87 -1.30 -6.02 -2.24
N GLU A 88 -2.63 -6.03 -2.31
CA GLU A 88 -3.45 -7.03 -3.02
C GLU A 88 -4.67 -6.44 -3.72
#